data_AF-A0AA48HZR2-F1
#
_entry.id   AF-A0AA48HZR2-F1
#
_cell.length_a   1.000
_cell.length_b   1.000
_cell.length_c   1.000
_cell.angle_alpha   90.00
_cell.angle_beta   90.00
_cell.angle_gamma   90.00
#
_symmetry.space_group_name_H-M   'P 1'
#
loop_
_entity.id
_entity.type
_entity.pdbx_description
1 polymer ?
#
loop_
_entity_poly.entity_id
_entity_poly.type
_entity_poly.pdbx_seq_one_letter_code
_entity_poly.pdbx_strand_id
1 'polypeptide(L)'
;MKQILFIFIAFSGLFSVCGQGKEKVYKAPSPNFIDLSLQTHNDKLRFGVQDEYYLKSDGSYVKPSDATYVDIDKRFSHNNASRHAFAELLKIRFKEEMFAAMDRDYFTERTNTMFEKDKMSHTAQQHTLALANALSTNEHAMSYFCNQKEDSDCTSRFPQAGYYNEPRNIRPWGGRGATEFQQLRAYTTFAKNDLPVIVKWGSTLLPDNTLNGYYVTRTHLGKYDFKAGGFWLITHQFYNQGFLLKWYGLQPGNSAERKLMHPNGASILLKMSPEKAETFSEKVQQIHLVFNVTGKLNGLESYRADQLKTTFKLNSPIIEIYSDDSLINKVDEIDINTMVTKTR
;
A
#
# COMPACT_ATOMS: atom_id res chain seq x y z
N MET A 1 39.63 -43.20 21.20
CA MET A 1 39.38 -42.00 20.37
C MET A 1 37.88 -41.72 20.40
N LYS A 2 37.44 -40.69 21.14
CA LYS A 2 36.02 -40.29 21.21
C LYS A 2 35.79 -39.16 20.19
N GLN A 3 34.94 -39.40 19.20
CA GLN A 3 34.47 -38.38 18.27
C GLN A 3 33.44 -37.49 18.98
N ILE A 4 33.75 -36.20 19.06
CA ILE A 4 32.83 -35.17 19.53
C ILE A 4 32.10 -34.62 18.30
N LEU A 5 30.79 -34.87 18.25
CA LEU A 5 29.90 -34.34 17.23
C LEU A 5 29.57 -32.88 17.58
N PHE A 6 30.10 -31.93 16.81
CA PHE A 6 29.69 -30.53 16.91
C PHE A 6 28.38 -30.32 16.16
N ILE A 7 27.29 -30.14 16.91
CA ILE A 7 26.01 -29.69 16.36
C ILE A 7 26.07 -28.17 16.24
N PHE A 8 26.18 -27.67 15.00
CA PHE A 8 25.97 -26.26 14.70
C PHE A 8 24.47 -25.96 14.82
N ILE A 9 24.05 -25.42 15.96
CA ILE A 9 22.74 -24.78 16.09
C ILE A 9 22.85 -23.45 15.35
N ALA A 10 22.25 -23.37 14.17
CA ALA A 10 22.04 -22.12 13.47
C ALA A 10 21.11 -21.24 14.33
N PHE A 11 21.71 -20.31 15.07
CA PHE A 11 21.00 -19.25 15.78
C PHE A 11 20.44 -18.30 14.72
N SER A 12 19.24 -18.57 14.23
CA SER A 12 18.44 -17.59 13.50
C SER A 12 18.02 -16.51 14.48
N GLY A 13 18.91 -15.55 14.73
CA GLY A 13 18.63 -14.35 15.48
C GLY A 13 17.56 -13.55 14.76
N LEU A 14 16.30 -13.74 15.14
CA LEU A 14 15.27 -12.73 14.97
C LEU A 14 15.69 -11.55 15.85
N PHE A 15 16.43 -10.61 15.27
CA PHE A 15 16.54 -9.27 15.83
C PHE A 15 15.13 -8.67 15.78
N SER A 16 14.39 -8.88 16.87
CA SER A 16 13.15 -8.18 17.15
C SER A 16 13.55 -6.75 17.48
N VAL A 17 13.60 -5.91 16.44
CA VAL A 17 13.70 -4.46 16.61
C VAL A 17 12.39 -4.03 17.27
N CYS A 18 12.43 -3.84 18.60
CA CYS A 18 11.33 -3.24 19.34
C CYS A 18 11.01 -1.88 18.70
N GLY A 19 9.79 -1.76 18.15
CA GLY A 19 9.27 -0.49 17.63
C GLY A 19 8.63 -0.52 16.24
N GLN A 20 8.55 -1.66 15.55
CA GLN A 20 8.11 -1.67 14.15
C GLN A 20 7.00 -2.69 13.91
N GLY A 21 5.84 -2.24 13.43
CA GLY A 21 4.60 -3.03 13.38
C GLY A 21 4.73 -4.37 12.66
N LYS A 22 3.93 -5.36 13.10
CA LYS A 22 3.81 -6.67 12.45
C LYS A 22 3.31 -6.51 11.01
N GLU A 23 3.72 -7.40 10.13
CA GLU A 23 3.29 -7.43 8.73
C GLU A 23 2.56 -8.73 8.41
N LYS A 24 1.57 -8.64 7.52
CA LYS A 24 0.90 -9.79 6.94
C LYS A 24 1.54 -10.10 5.60
N VAL A 25 2.15 -11.28 5.53
CA VAL A 25 2.84 -11.75 4.32
C VAL A 25 1.90 -12.59 3.47
N TYR A 26 1.76 -12.21 2.20
CA TYR A 26 1.11 -13.02 1.17
C TYR A 26 2.20 -13.66 0.32
N LYS A 27 2.35 -14.98 0.44
CA LYS A 27 3.39 -15.72 -0.27
C LYS A 27 3.15 -15.70 -1.78
N ALA A 28 4.20 -15.40 -2.52
CA ALA A 28 4.21 -15.49 -3.96
C ALA A 28 4.05 -16.95 -4.41
N PRO A 29 3.41 -17.20 -5.57
CA PRO A 29 3.17 -18.54 -6.08
C PRO A 29 4.44 -19.22 -6.63
N SER A 30 5.52 -18.45 -6.83
CA SER A 30 6.83 -18.96 -7.24
C SER A 30 7.94 -17.94 -6.88
N PRO A 31 9.22 -18.35 -6.89
CA PRO A 31 10.36 -17.46 -6.62
C PRO A 31 10.53 -16.31 -7.63
N ASN A 32 9.80 -16.35 -8.75
CA ASN A 32 9.85 -15.34 -9.81
C ASN A 32 9.12 -14.04 -9.42
N PHE A 33 8.29 -14.10 -8.37
CA PHE A 33 7.49 -12.98 -7.90
C PHE A 33 7.84 -12.64 -6.45
N ILE A 34 7.66 -11.37 -6.09
CA ILE A 34 7.92 -10.89 -4.75
C ILE A 34 6.83 -11.37 -3.79
N ASP A 35 7.21 -11.79 -2.59
CA ASP A 35 6.27 -11.91 -1.48
C ASP A 35 5.71 -10.51 -1.17
N LEU A 36 4.41 -10.41 -0.88
CA LEU A 36 3.80 -9.12 -0.51
C LEU A 36 3.80 -8.99 1.01
N SER A 37 4.39 -7.93 1.54
CA SER A 37 4.37 -7.61 2.96
C SER A 37 3.55 -6.35 3.22
N LEU A 38 2.41 -6.51 3.88
CA LEU A 38 1.49 -5.40 4.18
C LEU A 38 1.44 -5.14 5.69
N GLN A 39 1.46 -3.87 6.09
CA GLN A 39 1.41 -3.52 7.52
C GLN A 39 0.11 -3.96 8.17
N THR A 40 0.24 -4.31 9.45
CA THR A 40 -0.89 -4.63 10.32
C THR A 40 -0.87 -3.80 11.59
N HIS A 41 -2.04 -3.67 12.19
CA HIS A 41 -2.24 -3.18 13.54
C HIS A 41 -3.18 -4.15 14.25
N ASN A 42 -2.82 -4.61 15.44
CA ASN A 42 -3.53 -5.66 16.18
C ASN A 42 -3.89 -6.87 15.30
N ASP A 43 -2.88 -7.38 14.56
CA ASP A 43 -2.96 -8.53 13.65
C ASP A 43 -4.00 -8.41 12.50
N LYS A 44 -4.53 -7.21 12.24
CA LYS A 44 -5.39 -6.90 11.08
C LYS A 44 -4.71 -5.92 10.13
N LEU A 45 -5.08 -5.97 8.85
CA LEU A 45 -4.48 -5.10 7.84
C LEU A 45 -4.66 -3.62 8.18
N ARG A 46 -3.62 -2.84 7.91
CA ARG A 46 -3.62 -1.38 8.03
C ARG A 46 -3.90 -0.75 6.66
N PHE A 47 -5.05 -0.12 6.52
CA PHE A 47 -5.43 0.69 5.37
C PHE A 47 -5.21 2.17 5.66
N GLY A 48 -5.24 3.00 4.62
CA GLY A 48 -4.98 4.43 4.78
C GLY A 48 -3.48 4.71 4.97
N VAL A 49 -3.14 5.67 5.82
CA VAL A 49 -1.75 6.07 6.10
C VAL A 49 -0.94 4.87 6.60
N GLN A 50 0.28 4.71 6.11
CA GLN A 50 1.21 3.65 6.49
C GLN A 50 2.33 4.23 7.36
N ASP A 51 2.99 3.38 8.14
CA ASP A 51 4.25 3.68 8.81
C ASP A 51 5.35 3.79 7.75
N GLU A 52 6.12 4.88 7.76
CA GLU A 52 7.22 5.08 6.81
C GLU A 52 8.52 4.44 7.30
N TYR A 53 8.55 3.94 8.54
CA TYR A 53 9.65 3.29 9.27
C TYR A 53 10.83 4.22 9.63
N TYR A 54 10.76 5.49 9.24
CA TYR A 54 11.81 6.48 9.48
C TYR A 54 11.68 7.22 10.81
N LEU A 55 10.56 7.10 11.52
CA LEU A 55 10.39 7.73 12.83
C LEU A 55 10.99 6.84 13.92
N LYS A 56 11.86 7.41 14.76
CA LYS A 56 12.42 6.75 15.95
C LYS A 56 11.46 6.87 17.13
N SER A 57 11.67 6.03 18.15
CA SER A 57 10.87 6.05 19.38
C SER A 57 10.93 7.38 20.14
N ASP A 58 11.99 8.17 19.94
CA ASP A 58 12.16 9.51 20.52
C ASP A 58 11.50 10.63 19.69
N GLY A 59 10.84 10.29 18.58
CA GLY A 59 10.19 11.24 17.66
C GLY A 59 11.14 11.89 16.65
N SER A 60 12.44 11.57 16.68
CA SER A 60 13.38 12.02 15.66
C SER A 60 13.34 11.12 14.43
N TYR A 61 13.87 11.60 13.30
CA TYR A 61 13.92 10.84 12.06
C TYR A 61 15.26 10.10 11.90
N VAL A 62 15.21 8.91 11.31
CA VAL A 62 16.39 8.17 10.83
C VAL A 62 17.01 8.93 9.69
N LYS A 63 18.30 9.25 9.83
CA LYS A 63 19.07 10.01 8.85
C LYS A 63 19.81 9.08 7.90
N PRO A 64 20.12 9.51 6.66
CA PRO A 64 20.94 8.73 5.71
C PRO A 64 22.30 8.28 6.26
N SER A 65 22.85 9.01 7.24
CA SER A 65 24.10 8.68 7.92
C SER A 65 23.97 7.60 8.99
N ASP A 66 22.75 7.24 9.40
CA ASP A 66 22.52 6.27 10.46
C ASP A 66 22.79 4.86 9.96
N ALA A 67 23.44 4.02 10.77
CA ALA A 67 23.80 2.65 10.38
C ALA A 67 22.60 1.78 9.97
N THR A 68 21.40 2.06 10.51
CA THR A 68 20.17 1.34 10.23
C THR A 68 19.41 1.86 9.01
N TYR A 69 19.84 2.97 8.41
CA TYR A 69 19.09 3.65 7.34
C TYR A 69 18.83 2.72 6.15
N VAL A 70 19.85 2.00 5.69
CA VAL A 70 19.75 1.15 4.49
C VAL A 70 18.72 0.04 4.66
N ASP A 71 18.64 -0.57 5.85
CA ASP A 71 17.67 -1.63 6.12
C ASP A 71 16.25 -1.09 6.21
N ILE A 72 16.09 0.10 6.78
CA ILE A 72 14.82 0.83 6.86
C ILE A 72 14.34 1.23 5.46
N ASP A 73 15.23 1.73 4.61
CA ASP A 73 14.90 2.14 3.25
C ASP A 73 14.51 0.94 2.36
N LYS A 74 15.21 -0.20 2.49
CA LYS A 74 14.81 -1.45 1.85
C LYS A 74 13.44 -1.93 2.30
N ARG A 75 13.15 -1.86 3.61
CA ARG A 75 11.83 -2.21 4.16
C ARG A 75 10.73 -1.29 3.64
N PHE A 76 10.98 0.01 3.61
CA PHE A 76 10.08 1.00 3.04
C PHE A 76 9.82 0.73 1.54
N SER A 77 10.88 0.44 0.78
CA SER A 77 10.80 0.05 -0.63
C SER A 77 9.92 -1.20 -0.81
N HIS A 78 10.13 -2.24 0.01
CA HIS A 78 9.33 -3.47 -0.05
C HIS A 78 7.86 -3.22 0.27
N ASN A 79 7.56 -2.43 1.30
CA ASN A 79 6.20 -2.05 1.64
C ASN A 79 5.51 -1.32 0.48
N ASN A 80 6.18 -0.32 -0.11
CA ASN A 80 5.63 0.44 -1.24
C ASN A 80 5.31 -0.45 -2.43
N ALA A 81 6.25 -1.32 -2.81
CA ALA A 81 6.05 -2.28 -3.89
C ALA A 81 4.90 -3.24 -3.56
N SER A 82 4.89 -3.81 -2.34
CA SER A 82 3.85 -4.75 -1.87
C SER A 82 2.46 -4.16 -1.92
N ARG A 83 2.27 -2.90 -1.49
CA ARG A 83 0.97 -2.21 -1.53
C ARG A 83 0.47 -2.00 -2.95
N HIS A 84 1.37 -1.59 -3.84
CA HIS A 84 1.02 -1.40 -5.25
C HIS A 84 0.67 -2.73 -5.92
N ALA A 85 1.56 -3.73 -5.80
CA ALA A 85 1.36 -5.08 -6.31
C ALA A 85 0.07 -5.71 -5.80
N PHE A 86 -0.23 -5.57 -4.50
CA PHE A 86 -1.48 -6.05 -3.93
C PHE A 86 -2.71 -5.39 -4.57
N ALA A 87 -2.69 -4.07 -4.75
CA ALA A 87 -3.78 -3.36 -5.42
C ALA A 87 -3.95 -3.83 -6.88
N GLU A 88 -2.85 -4.00 -7.63
CA GLU A 88 -2.92 -4.49 -9.02
C GLU A 88 -3.48 -5.92 -9.10
N LEU A 89 -3.07 -6.83 -8.20
CA LEU A 89 -3.62 -8.19 -8.14
C LEU A 89 -5.12 -8.20 -7.85
N LEU A 90 -5.60 -7.31 -6.96
CA LEU A 90 -7.03 -7.21 -6.66
C LEU A 90 -7.86 -6.76 -7.88
N LYS A 91 -7.28 -5.95 -8.78
CA LYS A 91 -7.98 -5.50 -10.00
C LYS A 91 -8.23 -6.62 -11.00
N ILE A 92 -7.42 -7.68 -11.00
CA ILE A 92 -7.48 -8.75 -12.00
C ILE A 92 -8.90 -9.36 -12.07
N ARG A 93 -9.55 -9.57 -10.93
CA ARG A 93 -10.90 -10.16 -10.87
C ARG A 93 -11.97 -9.33 -11.57
N PHE A 94 -11.77 -8.01 -11.65
CA PHE A 94 -12.71 -7.08 -12.29
C PHE A 94 -12.37 -6.88 -13.77
N LYS A 95 -11.45 -7.69 -14.30
CA LYS A 95 -10.82 -7.56 -15.61
C LYS A 95 -10.76 -8.89 -16.36
N GLU A 96 -11.50 -9.89 -15.91
CA GLU A 96 -11.46 -11.25 -16.46
C GLU A 96 -11.75 -11.27 -17.96
N GLU A 97 -12.84 -10.63 -18.39
CA GLU A 97 -13.21 -10.51 -19.81
C GLU A 97 -12.10 -9.83 -20.64
N MET A 98 -11.49 -8.79 -20.08
CA MET A 98 -10.42 -8.05 -20.74
C MET A 98 -9.17 -8.92 -20.92
N PHE A 99 -8.75 -9.67 -19.89
CA PHE A 99 -7.62 -10.61 -20.00
C PHE A 99 -7.94 -11.84 -20.87
N ALA A 100 -9.20 -12.22 -20.99
CA ALA A 100 -9.66 -13.27 -21.91
C ALA A 100 -9.61 -12.82 -23.38
N ALA A 101 -9.90 -11.54 -23.64
CA ALA A 101 -9.81 -10.94 -24.98
C ALA A 101 -8.37 -10.63 -25.43
N MET A 102 -7.39 -10.71 -24.52
CA MET A 102 -6.00 -10.36 -24.79
C MET A 102 -5.35 -11.29 -25.81
N ASP A 103 -4.84 -10.72 -26.91
CA ASP A 103 -3.93 -11.40 -27.82
C ASP A 103 -2.59 -11.62 -27.10
N ARG A 104 -2.18 -12.87 -26.95
CA ARG A 104 -0.96 -13.31 -26.24
C ARG A 104 0.21 -13.60 -27.17
N ASP A 105 -0.02 -13.52 -28.47
CA ASP A 105 0.92 -13.86 -29.53
C ASP A 105 1.49 -12.60 -30.20
N TYR A 106 0.70 -11.52 -30.24
CA TYR A 106 1.07 -10.26 -30.88
C TYR A 106 0.69 -9.04 -30.06
N PHE A 107 1.43 -7.95 -30.25
CA PHE A 107 0.99 -6.65 -29.73
C PHE A 107 -0.26 -6.19 -30.46
N THR A 108 -1.25 -5.72 -29.71
CA THR A 108 -2.43 -5.08 -30.28
C THR A 108 -2.10 -3.62 -30.59
N GLU A 109 -2.05 -3.28 -31.87
CA GLU A 109 -1.75 -1.93 -32.34
C GLU A 109 -2.90 -0.98 -31.99
N ARG A 110 -2.54 0.20 -31.46
CA ARG A 110 -3.52 1.23 -31.14
C ARG A 110 -3.85 2.05 -32.37
N THR A 111 -5.10 2.05 -32.78
CA THR A 111 -5.61 2.87 -33.88
C THR A 111 -6.75 3.79 -33.39
N ASN A 112 -7.15 4.77 -34.20
CA ASN A 112 -8.25 5.66 -33.86
C ASN A 112 -9.62 4.97 -33.91
N THR A 113 -9.73 3.87 -34.65
CA THR A 113 -10.96 3.09 -34.86
C THR A 113 -10.69 1.63 -34.53
N MET A 114 -10.80 1.28 -33.26
CA MET A 114 -10.61 -0.08 -32.77
C MET A 114 -11.97 -0.73 -32.47
N PHE A 115 -12.11 -2.00 -32.81
CA PHE A 115 -13.22 -2.81 -32.31
C PHE A 115 -13.06 -3.01 -30.79
N GLU A 116 -14.17 -3.26 -30.09
CA GLU A 116 -14.15 -3.41 -28.62
C GLU A 116 -13.20 -4.52 -28.16
N LYS A 117 -13.11 -5.63 -28.90
CA LYS A 117 -12.17 -6.72 -28.61
C LYS A 117 -10.70 -6.24 -28.65
N ASP A 118 -10.34 -5.44 -29.64
CA ASP A 118 -8.97 -4.92 -29.78
C ASP A 118 -8.67 -3.88 -28.71
N LYS A 119 -9.64 -3.03 -28.35
CA LYS A 119 -9.50 -2.10 -27.21
C LYS A 119 -9.24 -2.87 -25.91
N MET A 120 -10.02 -3.92 -25.66
CA MET A 120 -9.83 -4.78 -24.49
C MET A 120 -8.45 -5.45 -24.51
N SER A 121 -8.04 -5.99 -25.66
CA SER A 121 -6.72 -6.62 -25.80
C SER A 121 -5.58 -5.63 -25.53
N HIS A 122 -5.59 -4.46 -26.17
CA HIS A 122 -4.58 -3.41 -25.95
C HIS A 122 -4.52 -2.99 -24.48
N THR A 123 -5.67 -2.84 -23.83
CA THR A 123 -5.75 -2.44 -22.42
C THR A 123 -5.23 -3.55 -21.51
N ALA A 124 -5.56 -4.83 -21.79
CA ALA A 124 -5.00 -5.97 -21.08
C ALA A 124 -3.48 -6.03 -21.19
N GLN A 125 -2.92 -5.79 -22.38
CA GLN A 125 -1.47 -5.78 -22.58
C GLN A 125 -0.77 -4.69 -21.75
N GLN A 126 -1.36 -3.50 -21.65
CA GLN A 126 -0.87 -2.43 -20.75
C GLN A 126 -0.91 -2.86 -19.28
N HIS A 127 -1.97 -3.53 -18.84
CA HIS A 127 -2.07 -4.06 -17.49
C HIS A 127 -1.11 -5.21 -17.22
N THR A 128 -0.87 -6.09 -18.19
CA THR A 128 0.13 -7.15 -18.10
C THR A 128 1.52 -6.56 -17.90
N LEU A 129 1.86 -5.48 -18.62
CA LEU A 129 3.13 -4.78 -18.43
C LEU A 129 3.27 -4.19 -17.02
N ALA A 130 2.21 -3.55 -16.51
CA ALA A 130 2.20 -2.99 -15.16
C ALA A 130 2.33 -4.08 -14.08
N LEU A 131 1.57 -5.18 -14.21
CA LEU A 131 1.64 -6.33 -13.31
C LEU A 131 3.04 -6.94 -13.28
N ALA A 132 3.64 -7.15 -14.45
CA ALA A 132 4.99 -7.68 -14.56
C ALA A 132 6.03 -6.79 -13.85
N ASN A 133 5.96 -5.47 -14.05
CA ASN A 133 6.84 -4.52 -13.39
C ASN A 133 6.62 -4.42 -11.86
N ALA A 134 5.40 -4.67 -11.39
CA ALA A 134 5.04 -4.58 -9.98
C ALA A 134 5.36 -5.87 -9.20
N LEU A 135 5.26 -7.03 -9.83
CA LEU A 135 5.27 -8.33 -9.16
C LEU A 135 6.57 -9.11 -9.30
N SER A 136 7.32 -8.93 -10.38
CA SER A 136 8.52 -9.72 -10.62
C SER A 136 9.65 -9.35 -9.65
N THR A 137 10.40 -10.36 -9.21
CA THR A 137 11.69 -10.12 -8.54
C THR A 137 12.65 -9.42 -9.50
N ASN A 138 13.69 -8.75 -9.00
CA ASN A 138 14.66 -8.09 -9.86
C ASN A 138 15.34 -9.11 -10.80
N GLU A 139 15.71 -10.29 -10.30
CA GLU A 139 16.34 -11.32 -11.15
C GLU A 139 15.41 -11.78 -12.28
N HIS A 140 14.12 -12.00 -11.98
CA HIS A 140 13.16 -12.44 -13.00
C HIS A 140 12.83 -11.32 -13.99
N ALA A 141 12.64 -10.09 -13.47
CA ALA A 141 12.33 -8.90 -14.26
C ALA A 141 13.43 -8.57 -15.28
N MET A 142 14.71 -8.85 -14.98
CA MET A 142 15.82 -8.66 -15.92
C MET A 142 15.66 -9.46 -17.21
N SER A 143 15.01 -10.64 -17.16
CA SER A 143 14.77 -11.44 -18.37
C SER A 143 13.77 -10.81 -19.36
N TYR A 144 12.93 -9.88 -18.87
CA TYR A 144 11.87 -9.26 -19.66
C TYR A 144 12.09 -7.77 -19.93
N PHE A 145 12.85 -7.08 -19.09
CA PHE A 145 12.95 -5.62 -19.11
C PHE A 145 14.38 -5.10 -19.23
N CYS A 146 15.36 -5.98 -19.44
CA CYS A 146 16.72 -5.57 -19.81
C CYS A 146 17.08 -6.01 -21.22
N ASN A 147 17.75 -5.11 -21.95
CA ASN A 147 18.50 -5.43 -23.14
C ASN A 147 19.96 -5.82 -22.80
N GLN A 148 20.27 -7.11 -22.86
CA GLN A 148 21.60 -7.66 -22.59
C GLN A 148 22.71 -7.16 -23.53
N LYS A 149 22.36 -6.53 -24.67
CA LYS A 149 23.36 -5.93 -25.58
C LYS A 149 23.82 -4.55 -25.11
N GLU A 150 23.13 -3.96 -24.14
CA GLU A 150 23.50 -2.70 -23.50
C GLU A 150 23.80 -2.99 -22.02
N ASP A 151 25.06 -3.30 -21.67
CA ASP A 151 25.47 -3.67 -20.29
C ASP A 151 24.98 -2.67 -19.22
N SER A 152 24.87 -1.39 -19.59
CA SER A 152 24.35 -0.33 -18.72
C SER A 152 22.85 -0.45 -18.45
N ASP A 153 22.05 -1.06 -19.33
CA ASP A 153 20.59 -1.18 -19.17
C ASP A 153 20.23 -2.14 -18.02
N CYS A 154 20.93 -3.28 -17.94
CA CYS A 154 20.71 -4.30 -16.91
C CYS A 154 21.16 -3.86 -15.52
N THR A 155 22.22 -3.05 -15.45
CA THR A 155 22.85 -2.69 -14.18
C THR A 155 22.33 -1.37 -13.61
N SER A 156 21.96 -0.41 -14.47
CA SER A 156 21.50 0.92 -14.01
C SER A 156 20.01 0.98 -13.69
N ARG A 157 19.19 0.09 -14.26
CA ARG A 157 17.72 0.17 -14.12
C ARG A 157 17.13 -0.69 -13.00
N PHE A 158 17.88 -1.67 -12.52
CA PHE A 158 17.43 -2.58 -11.48
C PHE A 158 18.04 -2.15 -10.16
N PRO A 159 17.22 -1.98 -9.12
CA PRO A 159 17.74 -1.50 -7.86
C PRO A 159 18.56 -2.61 -7.19
N GLN A 160 19.42 -2.21 -6.25
CA GLN A 160 20.30 -3.14 -5.55
C GLN A 160 19.50 -4.22 -4.79
N ALA A 161 20.15 -5.32 -4.42
CA ALA A 161 19.52 -6.40 -3.67
C ALA A 161 18.80 -5.88 -2.41
N GLY A 162 17.54 -6.31 -2.23
CA GLY A 162 16.65 -5.88 -1.15
C GLY A 162 15.81 -4.65 -1.47
N TYR A 163 16.06 -3.96 -2.58
CA TYR A 163 15.18 -2.92 -3.11
C TYR A 163 14.26 -3.46 -4.20
N TYR A 164 13.08 -2.84 -4.29
CA TYR A 164 12.01 -3.25 -5.17
C TYR A 164 11.73 -2.18 -6.21
N ASN A 165 11.11 -2.56 -7.33
CA ASN A 165 10.76 -1.61 -8.37
C ASN A 165 9.77 -0.56 -7.84
N GLU A 166 10.05 0.71 -8.08
CA GLU A 166 9.11 1.77 -7.75
C GLU A 166 7.88 1.65 -8.66
N PRO A 167 6.65 1.68 -8.14
CA PRO A 167 5.42 1.58 -8.94
C PRO A 167 5.31 2.52 -10.13
N ARG A 168 5.98 3.68 -10.06
CA ARG A 168 5.95 4.70 -11.12
C ARG A 168 6.94 4.41 -12.25
N ASN A 169 7.90 3.52 -12.03
CA ASN A 169 8.93 3.17 -12.99
C ASN A 169 8.50 1.92 -13.77
N ILE A 170 7.64 2.12 -14.76
CA ILE A 170 7.23 1.05 -15.68
C ILE A 170 8.31 0.89 -16.76
N ARG A 171 9.07 -0.19 -16.68
CA ARG A 171 10.08 -0.54 -17.68
C ARG A 171 9.40 -1.18 -18.90
N PRO A 172 9.76 -0.79 -20.13
CA PRO A 172 9.19 -1.38 -21.34
C PRO A 172 9.72 -2.80 -21.57
N TRP A 173 8.95 -3.64 -22.25
CA TRP A 173 9.38 -4.97 -22.71
C TRP A 173 10.71 -4.89 -23.47
N GLY A 174 11.59 -5.87 -23.25
CA GLY A 174 12.90 -5.98 -23.89
C GLY A 174 13.97 -5.01 -23.38
N GLY A 175 13.62 -3.96 -22.63
CA GLY A 175 14.57 -2.97 -22.13
C GLY A 175 14.91 -1.85 -23.13
N ARG A 176 15.94 -1.05 -22.81
CA ARG A 176 16.35 0.09 -23.63
C ARG A 176 16.91 -0.38 -24.98
N GLY A 177 16.55 0.29 -26.06
CA GLY A 177 17.09 -0.01 -27.39
C GLY A 177 16.65 -1.38 -27.95
N ALA A 178 15.68 -2.05 -27.33
CA ALA A 178 15.19 -3.34 -27.79
C ALA A 178 14.45 -3.22 -29.12
N THR A 179 14.80 -4.10 -30.07
CA THR A 179 14.08 -4.26 -31.35
C THR A 179 12.65 -4.79 -31.14
N GLU A 180 11.75 -4.60 -32.11
CA GLU A 180 10.37 -5.12 -32.00
C GLU A 180 10.32 -6.63 -31.71
N PHE A 181 11.26 -7.41 -32.26
CA PHE A 181 11.35 -8.86 -32.03
C PHE A 181 11.74 -9.21 -30.60
N GLN A 182 12.61 -8.41 -29.97
CA GLN A 182 12.98 -8.60 -28.56
C GLN A 182 11.81 -8.23 -27.64
N GLN A 183 11.15 -7.11 -27.92
CA GLN A 183 9.98 -6.67 -27.16
C GLN A 183 8.84 -7.71 -27.24
N LEU A 184 8.54 -8.19 -28.44
CA LEU A 184 7.50 -9.19 -28.67
C LEU A 184 7.83 -10.51 -27.97
N ARG A 185 9.09 -10.97 -28.03
CA ARG A 185 9.52 -12.19 -27.34
C ARG A 185 9.37 -12.08 -25.83
N ALA A 186 9.78 -10.95 -25.23
CA ALA A 186 9.63 -10.72 -23.80
C ALA A 186 8.14 -10.71 -23.39
N TYR A 187 7.32 -9.96 -24.14
CA TYR A 187 5.88 -9.89 -23.92
C TYR A 187 5.20 -11.26 -23.99
N THR A 188 5.36 -11.97 -25.11
CA THR A 188 4.70 -13.26 -25.36
C THR A 188 5.15 -14.33 -24.36
N THR A 189 6.43 -14.34 -23.99
CA THR A 189 6.96 -15.26 -22.97
C THR A 189 6.28 -15.02 -21.62
N PHE A 190 6.22 -13.76 -21.18
CA PHE A 190 5.54 -13.40 -19.93
C PHE A 190 4.04 -13.70 -19.98
N ALA A 191 3.36 -13.29 -21.06
CA ALA A 191 1.92 -13.44 -21.24
C ALA A 191 1.47 -14.92 -21.25
N LYS A 192 2.31 -15.83 -21.75
CA LYS A 192 2.02 -17.26 -21.81
C LYS A 192 2.40 -18.00 -20.53
N ASN A 193 3.53 -17.64 -19.92
CA ASN A 193 4.10 -18.44 -18.82
C ASN A 193 3.78 -17.87 -17.44
N ASP A 194 3.92 -16.56 -17.27
CA ASP A 194 3.85 -15.90 -15.96
C ASP A 194 2.47 -15.30 -15.67
N LEU A 195 1.82 -14.69 -16.67
CA LEU A 195 0.52 -14.05 -16.48
C LEU A 195 -0.56 -15.02 -15.97
N PRO A 196 -0.70 -16.28 -16.45
CA PRO A 196 -1.69 -17.20 -15.91
C PRO A 196 -1.48 -17.50 -14.40
N VAL A 197 -0.22 -17.56 -13.97
CA VAL A 197 0.13 -17.76 -12.55
C VAL A 197 -0.27 -16.55 -11.71
N ILE A 198 -0.01 -15.34 -12.21
CA ILE A 198 -0.40 -14.08 -11.56
C ILE A 198 -1.93 -13.96 -11.48
N VAL A 199 -2.64 -14.27 -12.56
CA VAL A 199 -4.11 -14.20 -12.61
C VAL A 199 -4.72 -15.15 -11.57
N LYS A 200 -4.20 -16.38 -11.49
CA LYS A 200 -4.60 -17.35 -10.48
C LYS A 200 -4.27 -16.88 -9.07
N TRP A 201 -3.13 -16.21 -8.85
CA TRP A 201 -2.79 -15.66 -7.54
C TRP A 201 -3.73 -14.52 -7.13
N GLY A 202 -4.02 -13.59 -8.05
CA GLY A 202 -4.92 -12.48 -7.77
C GLY A 202 -6.35 -12.91 -7.41
N SER A 203 -6.81 -14.06 -7.92
CA SER A 203 -8.15 -14.60 -7.60
C SER A 203 -8.23 -15.28 -6.22
N THR A 204 -7.10 -15.69 -5.62
CA THR A 204 -7.10 -16.26 -4.26
C THR A 204 -7.04 -15.20 -3.15
N LEU A 205 -6.61 -13.98 -3.48
CA LEU A 205 -6.59 -12.88 -2.52
C LEU A 205 -8.02 -12.44 -2.20
N LEU A 206 -8.40 -12.33 -0.92
CA LEU A 206 -9.70 -11.76 -0.50
C LEU A 206 -10.91 -12.32 -1.30
N PRO A 207 -11.20 -13.63 -1.22
CA PRO A 207 -12.19 -14.29 -2.09
C PRO A 207 -13.62 -13.75 -1.92
N ASP A 208 -13.94 -13.16 -0.78
CA ASP A 208 -15.24 -12.58 -0.46
C ASP A 208 -15.33 -11.07 -0.70
N ASN A 209 -14.30 -10.48 -1.32
CA ASN A 209 -14.16 -9.04 -1.55
C ASN A 209 -14.23 -8.20 -0.26
N THR A 210 -13.96 -8.80 0.91
CA THR A 210 -14.01 -8.12 2.21
C THR A 210 -12.61 -7.68 2.64
N LEU A 211 -12.52 -6.46 3.15
CA LEU A 211 -11.31 -5.85 3.68
C LEU A 211 -11.46 -5.65 5.19
N ASN A 212 -11.02 -6.60 5.99
CA ASN A 212 -11.04 -6.47 7.45
C ASN A 212 -9.73 -5.85 7.95
N GLY A 213 -9.83 -4.75 8.69
CA GLY A 213 -8.65 -4.00 9.08
C GLY A 213 -8.93 -2.74 9.88
N TYR A 214 -7.90 -1.91 9.93
CA TYR A 214 -7.97 -0.57 10.48
C TYR A 214 -7.78 0.45 9.37
N TYR A 215 -8.63 1.47 9.31
CA TYR A 215 -8.39 2.64 8.49
C TYR A 215 -7.64 3.67 9.32
N VAL A 216 -6.45 4.04 8.85
CA VAL A 216 -5.59 5.01 9.52
C VAL A 216 -5.54 6.30 8.72
N THR A 217 -5.73 7.41 9.37
CA THR A 217 -5.59 8.75 8.78
C THR A 217 -4.73 9.61 9.68
N ARG A 218 -4.16 10.70 9.14
CA ARG A 218 -3.42 11.68 9.93
C ARG A 218 -3.95 13.09 9.76
N THR A 219 -3.87 13.87 10.83
CA THR A 219 -4.15 15.31 10.83
C THR A 219 -3.07 16.03 11.62
N HIS A 220 -2.85 17.28 11.26
CA HIS A 220 -2.03 18.17 12.06
C HIS A 220 -2.77 18.53 13.35
N LEU A 221 -2.00 18.68 14.43
CA LEU A 221 -2.46 19.30 15.65
C LEU A 221 -2.66 20.79 15.38
N GLY A 222 -3.87 21.29 15.58
CA GLY A 222 -4.19 22.71 15.39
C GLY A 222 -3.70 23.58 16.55
N LYS A 223 -4.16 24.84 16.58
CA LYS A 223 -4.02 25.68 17.78
C LYS A 223 -4.93 25.15 18.89
N TYR A 224 -4.45 25.21 20.12
CA TYR A 224 -5.26 24.89 21.30
C TYR A 224 -6.39 25.91 21.46
N ASP A 225 -7.60 25.42 21.69
CA ASP A 225 -8.79 26.23 21.93
C ASP A 225 -9.10 26.20 23.43
N PHE A 226 -8.71 27.26 24.15
CA PHE A 226 -8.92 27.38 25.59
C PHE A 226 -10.40 27.36 25.99
N LYS A 227 -11.30 27.81 25.11
CA LYS A 227 -12.74 27.80 25.39
C LYS A 227 -13.32 26.39 25.24
N ALA A 228 -12.87 25.65 24.25
CA ALA A 228 -13.29 24.27 24.05
C ALA A 228 -12.54 23.27 24.94
N GLY A 229 -11.36 23.64 25.46
CA GLY A 229 -10.51 22.78 26.28
C GLY A 229 -9.82 21.67 25.48
N GLY A 230 -9.26 22.00 24.31
CA GLY A 230 -8.64 20.98 23.46
C GLY A 230 -8.21 21.45 22.07
N PHE A 231 -7.87 20.47 21.22
CA PHE A 231 -7.45 20.68 19.84
C PHE A 231 -8.55 20.25 18.86
N TRP A 232 -8.81 21.06 17.84
CA TRP A 232 -9.75 20.72 16.78
C TRP A 232 -9.06 19.95 15.66
N LEU A 233 -9.45 18.68 15.50
CA LEU A 233 -8.92 17.75 14.50
C LEU A 233 -9.73 17.85 13.20
N ILE A 234 -9.11 18.25 12.11
CA ILE A 234 -9.81 18.62 10.87
C ILE A 234 -10.00 17.38 9.98
N THR A 235 -11.24 16.88 9.86
CA THR A 235 -11.52 15.65 9.10
C THR A 235 -11.35 15.80 7.59
N HIS A 236 -11.44 17.03 7.06
CA HIS A 236 -11.12 17.30 5.64
C HIS A 236 -9.68 16.89 5.27
N GLN A 237 -8.73 16.90 6.22
CA GLN A 237 -7.34 16.49 5.93
C GLN A 237 -7.21 15.01 5.57
N PHE A 238 -8.25 14.20 5.81
CA PHE A 238 -8.26 12.76 5.54
C PHE A 238 -8.43 12.43 4.04
N TYR A 239 -8.88 13.40 3.23
CA TYR A 239 -9.56 13.15 1.94
C TYR A 239 -8.71 12.52 0.82
N ASN A 240 -7.38 12.45 0.94
CA ASN A 240 -6.50 11.86 -0.09
C ASN A 240 -5.49 10.84 0.42
N GLN A 241 -5.56 10.48 1.70
CA GLN A 241 -4.48 9.73 2.30
C GLN A 241 -4.66 8.21 2.10
N GLY A 242 -3.57 7.57 1.67
CA GLY A 242 -3.32 6.19 2.07
C GLY A 242 -3.70 5.07 1.11
N PHE A 243 -3.47 3.85 1.59
CA PHE A 243 -3.55 2.58 0.88
C PHE A 243 -4.96 2.00 0.87
N LEU A 244 -5.42 1.65 -0.34
CA LEU A 244 -6.64 0.90 -0.69
C LEU A 244 -7.97 1.55 -0.29
N LEU A 245 -8.20 1.81 0.99
CA LEU A 245 -9.39 2.54 1.46
C LEU A 245 -9.12 4.05 1.42
N LYS A 246 -10.15 4.82 1.08
CA LYS A 246 -10.12 6.29 1.03
C LYS A 246 -11.26 6.84 1.86
N TRP A 247 -11.05 7.94 2.58
CA TRP A 247 -12.03 8.49 3.52
C TRP A 247 -13.43 8.72 2.94
N TYR A 248 -13.53 9.20 1.69
CA TYR A 248 -14.81 9.39 1.01
C TYR A 248 -15.58 8.08 0.73
N GLY A 249 -14.93 6.94 0.88
CA GLY A 249 -15.54 5.61 0.80
C GLY A 249 -16.25 5.18 2.08
N LEU A 250 -16.18 5.95 3.18
CA LEU A 250 -16.92 5.66 4.40
C LEU A 250 -18.44 5.64 4.12
N GLN A 251 -19.13 4.65 4.66
CA GLN A 251 -20.58 4.46 4.58
C GLN A 251 -21.15 4.57 6.00
N PRO A 252 -21.54 5.77 6.46
CA PRO A 252 -22.02 5.99 7.83
C PRO A 252 -23.25 5.13 8.16
N GLY A 253 -23.18 4.37 9.25
CA GLY A 253 -24.29 3.53 9.72
C GLY A 253 -25.36 4.28 10.50
N ASN A 254 -25.02 5.45 11.07
CA ASN A 254 -25.90 6.22 11.94
C ASN A 254 -25.66 7.74 11.80
N SER A 255 -26.47 8.55 12.50
CA SER A 255 -26.37 10.02 12.47
C SER A 255 -25.07 10.55 13.09
N ALA A 256 -24.48 9.85 14.05
CA ALA A 256 -23.24 10.27 14.69
C ALA A 256 -22.06 10.13 13.72
N GLU A 257 -21.95 9.01 13.03
CA GLU A 257 -20.94 8.78 11.98
C GLU A 257 -21.09 9.75 10.81
N ARG A 258 -22.32 10.15 10.44
CA ARG A 258 -22.55 11.16 9.38
C ARG A 258 -21.89 12.51 9.69
N LYS A 259 -21.74 12.87 10.96
CA LYS A 259 -21.06 14.12 11.37
C LYS A 259 -19.58 14.13 10.97
N LEU A 260 -18.96 12.97 10.82
CA LEU A 260 -17.56 12.84 10.40
C LEU A 260 -17.35 13.27 8.93
N MET A 261 -18.40 13.17 8.12
CA MET A 261 -18.39 13.37 6.66
C MET A 261 -19.17 14.61 6.22
N HIS A 262 -19.31 15.62 7.07
CA HIS A 262 -20.06 16.82 6.70
C HIS A 262 -19.51 17.45 5.41
N PRO A 263 -20.34 17.81 4.41
CA PRO A 263 -19.88 18.31 3.10
C PRO A 263 -18.98 19.55 3.18
N ASN A 264 -19.23 20.44 4.14
CA ASN A 264 -18.41 21.65 4.36
C ASN A 264 -17.11 21.35 5.12
N GLY A 265 -16.86 20.10 5.50
CA GLY A 265 -15.83 19.67 6.43
C GLY A 265 -16.34 19.66 7.87
N ALA A 266 -15.76 18.77 8.66
CA ALA A 266 -16.00 18.66 10.09
C ALA A 266 -14.68 18.77 10.86
N SER A 267 -14.78 19.09 12.15
CA SER A 267 -13.68 18.90 13.08
C SER A 267 -14.17 18.22 14.34
N ILE A 268 -13.31 17.38 14.91
CA ILE A 268 -13.55 16.62 16.13
C ILE A 268 -12.68 17.22 17.22
N LEU A 269 -13.22 17.43 18.42
CA LEU A 269 -12.44 17.95 19.54
C LEU A 269 -11.66 16.83 20.22
N LEU A 270 -10.33 16.93 20.23
CA LEU A 270 -9.47 16.18 21.15
C LEU A 270 -9.34 16.99 22.44
N LYS A 271 -10.05 16.57 23.50
CA LYS A 271 -10.01 17.25 24.79
C LYS A 271 -8.68 16.99 25.49
N MET A 272 -8.08 18.04 26.03
CA MET A 272 -6.80 17.96 26.74
C MET A 272 -6.70 19.17 27.67
N SER A 273 -6.23 19.01 28.91
CA SER A 273 -6.04 20.17 29.79
C SER A 273 -4.93 21.09 29.24
N PRO A 274 -4.93 22.40 29.57
CA PRO A 274 -3.90 23.33 29.09
C PRO A 274 -2.48 22.87 29.39
N GLU A 275 -2.23 22.36 30.59
CA GLU A 275 -0.91 21.93 31.05
C GLU A 275 -0.43 20.72 30.25
N LYS A 276 -1.32 19.73 30.02
CA LYS A 276 -1.01 18.56 29.19
C LYS A 276 -0.83 18.95 27.72
N ALA A 277 -1.63 19.91 27.24
CA ALA A 277 -1.61 20.37 25.86
C ALA A 277 -0.30 21.09 25.50
N GLU A 278 0.23 21.90 26.41
CA GLU A 278 1.53 22.57 26.25
C GLU A 278 2.63 21.54 25.99
N THR A 279 2.85 20.59 26.91
CA THR A 279 3.91 19.58 26.79
C THR A 279 3.69 18.63 25.60
N PHE A 280 2.42 18.34 25.27
CA PHE A 280 2.08 17.47 24.14
C PHE A 280 2.41 18.14 22.80
N SER A 281 2.01 19.40 22.62
CA SER A 281 2.16 20.13 21.36
C SER A 281 3.62 20.47 21.01
N GLU A 282 4.51 20.56 22.01
CA GLU A 282 5.95 20.71 21.79
C GLU A 282 6.57 19.52 21.06
N LYS A 283 6.03 18.31 21.28
CA LYS A 283 6.58 17.05 20.76
C LYS A 283 5.79 16.48 19.59
N VAL A 284 4.49 16.78 19.52
CA VAL A 284 3.56 16.15 18.60
C VAL A 284 2.89 17.20 17.72
N GLN A 285 3.26 17.20 16.44
CA GLN A 285 2.68 18.10 15.43
C GLN A 285 1.61 17.40 14.57
N GLN A 286 1.68 16.07 14.49
CA GLN A 286 0.74 15.25 13.75
C GLN A 286 0.25 14.12 14.64
N ILE A 287 -1.02 13.77 14.48
CA ILE A 287 -1.62 12.63 15.17
C ILE A 287 -2.27 11.70 14.16
N HIS A 288 -2.37 10.44 14.53
CA HIS A 288 -2.99 9.38 13.75
C HIS A 288 -4.30 8.98 14.40
N LEU A 289 -5.35 8.93 13.58
CA LEU A 289 -6.66 8.44 13.98
C LEU A 289 -6.87 7.07 13.36
N VAL A 290 -7.22 6.11 14.19
CA VAL A 290 -7.35 4.69 13.83
C VAL A 290 -8.79 4.26 14.02
N PHE A 291 -9.41 3.82 12.92
CA PHE A 291 -10.79 3.36 12.88
C PHE A 291 -10.80 1.84 12.62
N ASN A 292 -11.49 1.06 13.45
CA ASN A 292 -11.74 -0.35 13.14
C ASN A 292 -12.82 -0.45 12.05
N VAL A 293 -12.50 -1.07 10.91
CA VAL A 293 -13.35 -1.03 9.71
C VAL A 293 -13.51 -2.39 9.03
N THR A 294 -14.64 -2.53 8.35
CA THR A 294 -14.85 -3.56 7.33
C THR A 294 -15.13 -2.87 5.99
N GLY A 295 -14.19 -3.04 5.06
CA GLY A 295 -14.28 -2.57 3.69
C GLY A 295 -14.83 -3.61 2.72
N LYS A 296 -15.26 -3.13 1.56
CA LYS A 296 -15.75 -3.92 0.42
C LYS A 296 -15.13 -3.41 -0.87
N LEU A 297 -14.67 -4.35 -1.69
CA LEU A 297 -14.26 -4.12 -3.08
C LEU A 297 -15.51 -4.20 -3.98
N ASN A 298 -15.87 -3.09 -4.61
CA ASN A 298 -17.12 -2.94 -5.38
C ASN A 298 -16.88 -2.83 -6.89
N GLY A 299 -15.70 -3.22 -7.37
CA GLY A 299 -15.31 -3.13 -8.78
C GLY A 299 -14.24 -2.08 -9.06
N LEU A 300 -14.31 -1.50 -10.25
CA LEU A 300 -13.44 -0.43 -10.72
C LEU A 300 -14.22 0.89 -10.87
N GLU A 301 -13.54 2.01 -10.66
CA GLU A 301 -14.11 3.34 -10.86
C GLU A 301 -14.37 3.62 -12.35
N SER A 302 -15.57 4.10 -12.69
CA SER A 302 -15.99 4.31 -14.09
C SER A 302 -15.33 5.52 -14.76
N TYR A 303 -14.94 6.52 -13.97
CA TYR A 303 -14.43 7.81 -14.46
C TYR A 303 -12.92 8.00 -14.26
N ARG A 304 -12.30 7.22 -13.36
CA ARG A 304 -10.89 7.37 -13.01
C ARG A 304 -10.10 6.17 -13.49
N ALA A 305 -8.95 6.45 -14.11
CA ALA A 305 -7.99 5.51 -14.68
C ALA A 305 -7.74 4.29 -13.78
N ASP A 306 -8.56 3.25 -13.97
CA ASP A 306 -8.33 1.93 -13.42
C ASP A 306 -8.12 1.88 -11.90
N GLN A 307 -8.92 2.64 -11.13
CA GLN A 307 -8.86 2.61 -9.67
C GLN A 307 -9.85 1.59 -9.10
N LEU A 308 -9.45 0.88 -8.04
CA LEU A 308 -10.36 0.02 -7.29
C LEU A 308 -11.43 0.90 -6.61
N LYS A 309 -12.70 0.56 -6.84
CA LYS A 309 -13.83 1.15 -6.14
C LYS A 309 -13.99 0.46 -4.79
N THR A 310 -13.71 1.19 -3.71
CA THR A 310 -13.79 0.67 -2.35
C THR A 310 -14.73 1.48 -1.47
N THR A 311 -15.49 0.80 -0.63
CA THR A 311 -16.27 1.43 0.45
C THR A 311 -15.95 0.76 1.78
N PHE A 312 -16.21 1.41 2.91
CA PHE A 312 -16.06 0.77 4.22
C PHE A 312 -17.06 1.27 5.25
N LYS A 313 -17.29 0.47 6.28
CA LYS A 313 -18.10 0.78 7.45
C LYS A 313 -17.24 0.73 8.70
N LEU A 314 -17.66 1.44 9.74
CA LEU A 314 -17.03 1.36 11.05
C LEU A 314 -17.58 0.15 11.80
N ASN A 315 -16.68 -0.61 12.42
CA ASN A 315 -17.02 -1.74 13.28
C ASN A 315 -17.09 -1.34 14.76
N SER A 316 -16.59 -0.15 15.09
CA SER A 316 -16.55 0.40 16.45
C SER A 316 -16.85 1.90 16.38
N PRO A 317 -17.58 2.45 17.36
CA PRO A 317 -17.74 3.89 17.50
C PRO A 317 -16.49 4.56 18.08
N ILE A 318 -15.50 3.79 18.56
CA ILE A 318 -14.28 4.33 19.15
C ILE A 318 -13.24 4.63 18.07
N ILE A 319 -12.74 5.86 18.09
CA ILE A 319 -11.57 6.30 17.33
C ILE A 319 -10.38 6.28 18.27
N GLU A 320 -9.36 5.51 17.93
CA GLU A 320 -8.12 5.46 18.71
C GLU A 320 -7.15 6.52 18.18
N ILE A 321 -6.51 7.28 19.08
CA ILE A 321 -5.63 8.39 18.72
C ILE A 321 -4.20 8.05 19.13
N TYR A 322 -3.27 8.20 18.18
CA TYR A 322 -1.84 7.91 18.38
C TYR A 322 -0.98 9.12 18.01
N SER A 323 0.16 9.30 18.68
CA SER A 323 1.11 10.37 18.38
C SER A 323 2.17 10.00 17.33
N ASP A 324 2.33 8.72 17.03
CA ASP A 324 3.32 8.19 16.09
C ASP A 324 2.65 7.42 14.95
N ASP A 325 3.35 7.29 13.83
CA ASP A 325 2.90 6.56 12.65
C ASP A 325 3.02 5.04 12.82
N SER A 326 3.86 4.53 13.72
CA SER A 326 3.92 3.11 14.09
C SER A 326 2.73 2.62 14.93
N LEU A 327 1.88 3.54 15.40
CA LEU A 327 0.70 3.27 16.22
C LEU A 327 1.02 2.56 17.55
N ILE A 328 2.10 2.99 18.20
CA ILE A 328 2.56 2.44 19.48
C ILE A 328 2.10 3.32 20.66
N ASN A 329 2.26 4.64 20.54
CA ASN A 329 1.99 5.59 21.61
C ASN A 329 0.55 6.11 21.48
N LYS A 330 -0.37 5.35 22.07
CA LYS A 330 -1.77 5.75 22.17
C LYS A 330 -1.92 6.93 23.13
N VAL A 331 -2.59 7.99 22.69
CA VAL A 331 -2.75 9.25 23.41
C VAL A 331 -4.14 9.38 24.02
N ASP A 332 -5.17 8.94 23.29
CA ASP A 332 -6.57 9.08 23.70
C ASP A 332 -7.51 8.15 22.89
N GLU A 333 -8.77 8.15 23.28
CA GLU A 333 -9.89 7.54 22.55
C GLU A 333 -11.06 8.53 22.45
N ILE A 334 -11.72 8.56 21.29
CA ILE A 334 -12.91 9.39 21.08
C ILE A 334 -14.07 8.49 20.68
N ASP A 335 -15.16 8.51 21.45
CA ASP A 335 -16.42 7.87 21.09
C ASP A 335 -17.23 8.77 20.14
N ILE A 336 -17.46 8.30 18.92
CA ILE A 336 -18.24 8.97 17.87
C ILE A 336 -19.65 9.33 18.32
N ASN A 337 -20.26 8.57 19.25
CA ASN A 337 -21.62 8.84 19.71
C ASN A 337 -21.69 10.09 20.60
N THR A 338 -20.60 10.39 21.32
CA THR A 338 -20.53 11.47 22.31
C THR A 338 -19.55 12.57 21.93
N MET A 339 -18.86 12.44 20.79
CA MET A 339 -17.86 13.41 20.34
C MET A 339 -18.44 14.81 20.16
N VAL A 340 -17.62 15.80 20.51
CA VAL A 340 -17.90 17.19 20.21
C VAL A 340 -17.41 17.49 18.79
N THR A 341 -18.31 17.97 17.94
CA THR A 341 -17.99 18.32 16.54
C THR A 341 -18.32 19.77 16.25
N LYS A 342 -17.58 20.35 15.31
CA LYS A 342 -17.96 21.59 14.64
C LYS A 342 -17.96 21.37 13.13
N THR A 343 -18.95 21.93 12.46
CA THR A 343 -18.94 22.07 11.00
C THR A 343 -18.24 23.36 10.64
N ARG A 344 -17.49 23.37 9.54
CA ARG A 344 -16.86 24.59 9.04
C ARG A 344 -17.90 25.57 8.50
#